data_AF-M4SU97-F1
#
_entry.id   AF-M4SU97-F1
#
_cell.length_a   1.000
_cell.length_b   1.000
_cell.length_c   1.000
_cell.angle_alpha   90.00
_cell.angle_beta   90.00
_cell.angle_gamma   90.00
#
_symmetry.space_group_name_H-M   'P 1'
#
loop_
_entity.id
_entity.type
_entity.pdbx_description
1 polymer ?
#
loop_
_entity_poly.entity_id
_entity_poly.type
_entity_poly.pdbx_seq_one_letter_code
_entity_poly.pdbx_strand_id
1 'polypeptide(L)'
;VLAVAETDIKRAAATYALEIKATENAKNAEQAAQAKQQAARQATTVLLARSSIASALLATTVGAKTGSATQGAGSGNNSPEKSCTLSFKPTTAYPETCKDDISAGDGPEKVPIQLSGKTQIKLLSTQHLAARKITVTAQTKGTQNTINAQTGHECRNSGGATSDFIRMETAATAAEATVTAQAVSIDKLNNAPSGCGTLKDRNKKTAFDNELLAQAICEYIQTPKAETADPERYTPQALSTDNEIQNQYTAYLAAAGVKVTDKKTVESELKSLYGPEPGNFNDKFVKNWKIWK
;
A
#
# COMPACT_ATOMS: atom_id res chain seq x y z
N VAL A 1 56.74 30.55 -4.42
CA VAL A 1 55.67 30.85 -3.44
C VAL A 1 54.29 30.89 -4.12
N LEU A 2 54.09 31.67 -5.19
CA LEU A 2 52.82 31.72 -5.96
C LEU A 2 52.35 30.37 -6.53
N ALA A 3 53.24 29.57 -7.14
CA ALA A 3 52.89 28.26 -7.71
C ALA A 3 52.49 27.21 -6.66
N VAL A 4 52.99 27.34 -5.42
CA VAL A 4 52.62 26.45 -4.31
C VAL A 4 51.21 26.79 -3.83
N ALA A 5 50.89 28.09 -3.68
CA ALA A 5 49.56 28.55 -3.31
C ALA A 5 48.49 28.17 -4.34
N GLU A 6 48.79 28.25 -5.64
CA GLU A 6 47.85 27.84 -6.70
C GLU A 6 47.60 26.32 -6.69
N THR A 7 48.62 25.52 -6.37
CA THR A 7 48.50 24.07 -6.22
C THR A 7 47.61 23.68 -5.03
N ASP A 8 47.73 24.40 -3.92
CA ASP A 8 46.89 24.18 -2.74
C ASP A 8 45.42 24.55 -2.99
N ILE A 9 45.15 25.65 -3.71
CA ILE A 9 43.79 26.05 -4.11
C ILE A 9 43.14 24.99 -5.01
N LYS A 10 43.87 24.45 -5.99
CA LYS A 10 43.35 23.37 -6.87
C LYS A 10 43.03 22.09 -6.09
N ARG A 11 43.87 21.74 -5.11
CA ARG A 11 43.60 20.58 -4.24
C ARG A 11 42.37 20.80 -3.35
N ALA A 12 42.20 22.01 -2.80
CA ALA A 12 41.02 22.38 -2.05
C ALA A 12 39.76 22.31 -2.92
N ALA A 13 39.81 22.84 -4.15
CA ALA A 13 38.71 22.79 -5.11
C ALA A 13 38.27 21.35 -5.45
N ALA A 14 39.23 20.46 -5.69
CA ALA A 14 38.94 19.06 -5.99
C ALA A 14 38.34 18.31 -4.79
N THR A 15 38.84 18.59 -3.57
CA THR A 15 38.28 18.01 -2.33
C THR A 15 36.86 18.49 -2.08
N TYR A 16 36.60 19.79 -2.30
CA TYR A 16 35.27 20.40 -2.18
C TYR A 16 34.27 19.82 -3.19
N ALA A 17 34.71 19.60 -4.44
CA ALA A 17 33.87 18.96 -5.45
C ALA A 17 33.46 17.53 -5.05
N LEU A 18 34.38 16.75 -4.46
CA LEU A 18 34.06 15.42 -3.92
C LEU A 18 33.07 15.48 -2.75
N GLU A 19 33.25 16.43 -1.84
CA GLU A 19 32.35 16.64 -0.70
C GLU A 19 30.93 16.95 -1.15
N ILE A 20 30.77 17.89 -2.10
CA ILE A 20 29.45 18.21 -2.67
C ILE A 20 28.84 16.96 -3.30
N LYS A 21 29.59 16.24 -4.14
CA LYS A 21 29.08 15.05 -4.82
C LYS A 21 28.63 13.98 -3.82
N ALA A 22 29.40 13.75 -2.77
CA ALA A 22 29.05 12.80 -1.71
C ALA A 22 27.78 13.25 -0.96
N THR A 23 27.65 14.55 -0.67
CA THR A 23 26.48 15.13 0.00
C THR A 23 25.22 15.04 -0.87
N GLU A 24 25.32 15.34 -2.16
CA GLU A 24 24.22 15.23 -3.12
C GLU A 24 23.77 13.77 -3.28
N ASN A 25 24.73 12.84 -3.38
CA ASN A 25 24.41 11.42 -3.45
C ASN A 25 23.72 10.91 -2.18
N ALA A 26 24.16 11.34 -1.00
CA ALA A 26 23.49 11.02 0.26
C ALA A 26 22.05 11.57 0.28
N LYS A 27 21.87 12.84 -0.10
CA LYS A 27 20.55 13.48 -0.17
C LYS A 27 19.61 12.79 -1.16
N ASN A 28 20.11 12.43 -2.34
CA ASN A 28 19.33 11.72 -3.36
C ASN A 28 18.92 10.31 -2.88
N ALA A 29 19.83 9.59 -2.20
CA ALA A 29 19.54 8.29 -1.62
C ALA A 29 18.49 8.40 -0.50
N GLU A 30 18.58 9.41 0.38
CA GLU A 30 17.57 9.69 1.41
C GLU A 30 16.20 10.00 0.80
N GLN A 31 16.14 10.86 -0.21
CA GLN A 31 14.90 11.19 -0.92
C GLN A 31 14.27 9.96 -1.57
N ALA A 32 15.08 9.13 -2.24
CA ALA A 32 14.61 7.88 -2.83
C ALA A 32 14.12 6.89 -1.77
N ALA A 33 14.81 6.78 -0.63
CA ALA A 33 14.41 5.91 0.48
C ALA A 33 13.07 6.37 1.08
N GLN A 34 12.90 7.67 1.31
CA GLN A 34 11.67 8.26 1.81
C GLN A 34 10.51 8.06 0.83
N ALA A 35 10.73 8.30 -0.48
CA ALA A 35 9.73 8.07 -1.51
C ALA A 35 9.29 6.60 -1.54
N LYS A 36 10.25 5.66 -1.49
CA LYS A 36 9.95 4.22 -1.45
C LYS A 36 9.18 3.83 -0.21
N GLN A 37 9.53 4.40 0.96
CA GLN A 37 8.80 4.17 2.21
C GLN A 37 7.37 4.71 2.15
N GLN A 38 7.17 5.89 1.58
CA GLN A 38 5.83 6.47 1.40
C GLN A 38 4.97 5.61 0.47
N ALA A 39 5.52 5.17 -0.67
CA ALA A 39 4.81 4.29 -1.59
C ALA A 39 4.47 2.93 -0.94
N ALA A 40 5.39 2.37 -0.14
CA ALA A 40 5.13 1.16 0.63
C ALA A 40 3.97 1.36 1.63
N ARG A 41 3.99 2.45 2.40
CA ARG A 41 2.92 2.76 3.36
C ARG A 41 1.57 2.95 2.68
N GLN A 42 1.53 3.59 1.51
CA GLN A 42 0.30 3.74 0.75
C GLN A 42 -0.24 2.38 0.30
N ALA A 43 0.61 1.51 -0.26
CA ALA A 43 0.23 0.15 -0.64
C ALA A 43 -0.28 -0.66 0.57
N THR A 44 0.44 -0.63 1.69
CA THR A 44 0.03 -1.28 2.94
C THR A 44 -1.31 -0.74 3.44
N THR A 45 -1.54 0.58 3.39
CA THR A 45 -2.79 1.18 3.86
C THR A 45 -3.99 0.68 3.06
N VAL A 46 -3.88 0.64 1.73
CA VAL A 46 -4.97 0.14 0.86
C VAL A 46 -5.20 -1.35 1.06
N LEU A 47 -4.12 -2.14 1.16
CA LEU A 47 -4.20 -3.58 1.47
C LEU A 47 -4.87 -3.85 2.82
N LEU A 48 -4.44 -3.14 3.87
CA LEU A 48 -4.98 -3.30 5.21
C LEU A 48 -6.45 -2.92 5.25
N ALA A 49 -6.82 -1.77 4.68
CA ALA A 49 -8.22 -1.34 4.59
C ALA A 49 -9.09 -2.37 3.86
N ARG A 50 -8.60 -2.93 2.75
CA ARG A 50 -9.34 -3.98 2.03
C ARG A 50 -9.49 -5.25 2.87
N SER A 51 -8.42 -5.67 3.54
CA SER A 51 -8.41 -6.89 4.37
C SER A 51 -9.35 -6.77 5.58
N SER A 52 -9.37 -5.61 6.24
CA SER A 52 -10.22 -5.38 7.41
C SER A 52 -11.68 -5.35 7.03
N ILE A 53 -12.02 -4.70 5.91
CA ILE A 53 -13.40 -4.68 5.43
C ILE A 53 -13.84 -6.07 4.98
N ALA A 54 -13.03 -6.80 4.23
CA ALA A 54 -13.33 -8.17 3.83
C ALA A 54 -13.57 -9.06 5.07
N SER A 55 -12.71 -8.94 6.08
CA SER A 55 -12.86 -9.68 7.34
C SER A 55 -14.16 -9.32 8.06
N ALA A 56 -14.50 -8.03 8.17
CA ALA A 56 -15.73 -7.58 8.82
C ALA A 56 -17.00 -8.10 8.12
N LEU A 57 -17.01 -8.10 6.78
CA LEU A 57 -18.12 -8.58 5.97
C LEU A 57 -18.32 -10.11 6.09
N LEU A 58 -17.23 -10.86 6.19
CA LEU A 58 -17.26 -12.33 6.30
C LEU A 58 -17.49 -12.81 7.74
N ALA A 59 -17.04 -12.05 8.74
CA ALA A 59 -17.18 -12.38 10.15
C ALA A 59 -18.61 -12.22 10.70
N THR A 60 -19.47 -11.48 9.99
CA THR A 60 -20.84 -11.22 10.43
C THR A 60 -21.74 -12.40 10.06
N THR A 61 -22.34 -13.01 11.08
CA THR A 61 -23.21 -14.18 10.96
C THR A 61 -24.53 -14.01 11.71
N VAL A 62 -25.53 -14.80 11.34
CA VAL A 62 -26.84 -14.88 11.99
C VAL A 62 -27.14 -16.35 12.23
N GLY A 63 -27.56 -16.69 13.46
CA GLY A 63 -27.95 -18.04 13.81
C GLY A 63 -29.28 -18.43 13.16
N ALA A 64 -29.45 -19.72 12.84
CA ALA A 64 -30.73 -20.23 12.36
C ALA A 64 -31.82 -20.07 13.44
N LYS A 65 -33.03 -19.69 13.02
CA LYS A 65 -34.22 -19.57 13.89
C LYS A 65 -34.00 -18.64 15.09
N THR A 66 -33.27 -17.55 14.88
CA THR A 66 -32.97 -16.56 15.92
C THR A 66 -33.80 -15.29 15.74
N GLY A 67 -33.93 -14.51 16.81
CA GLY A 67 -34.65 -13.23 16.81
C GLY A 67 -35.90 -13.24 17.68
N SER A 68 -36.47 -12.04 17.81
CA SER A 68 -37.67 -11.75 18.59
C SER A 68 -38.71 -11.09 17.69
N ALA A 69 -39.88 -11.70 17.63
CA ALA A 69 -41.03 -11.21 16.91
C ALA A 69 -41.81 -10.21 17.77
N THR A 70 -42.22 -9.10 17.14
CA THR A 70 -43.13 -8.11 17.74
C THR A 70 -44.36 -7.96 16.85
N GLN A 71 -45.52 -7.92 17.49
CA GLN A 71 -46.77 -7.64 16.80
C GLN A 71 -47.02 -6.13 16.79
N GLY A 72 -47.53 -5.61 15.67
CA GLY A 72 -47.97 -4.22 15.54
C GLY A 72 -49.34 -4.08 14.87
N ALA A 73 -49.85 -2.85 14.85
CA ALA A 73 -50.90 -2.47 13.92
C ALA A 73 -50.28 -2.32 12.51
N GLY A 74 -50.95 -2.85 11.49
CA GLY A 74 -50.57 -2.72 10.09
C GLY A 74 -50.86 -1.31 9.54
N SER A 75 -50.24 -0.96 8.41
CA SER A 75 -50.50 0.31 7.73
C SER A 75 -51.46 0.09 6.56
N GLY A 76 -52.75 0.24 6.82
CA GLY A 76 -53.80 0.16 5.79
C GLY A 76 -54.96 1.10 6.09
N ASN A 77 -55.38 1.88 5.10
CA ASN A 77 -56.60 2.67 5.16
C ASN A 77 -57.80 1.70 5.05
N ASN A 78 -58.37 1.30 6.19
CA ASN A 78 -59.64 0.56 6.36
C ASN A 78 -59.60 -0.97 6.69
N SER A 79 -58.66 -1.47 7.49
CA SER A 79 -58.87 -2.68 8.32
C SER A 79 -57.76 -2.94 9.36
N PRO A 80 -58.02 -3.73 10.43
CA PRO A 80 -57.11 -3.98 11.56
C PRO A 80 -56.02 -5.01 11.21
N GLU A 81 -55.40 -4.89 10.03
CA GLU A 81 -54.32 -5.79 9.62
C GLU A 81 -53.24 -5.78 10.70
N LYS A 82 -52.83 -6.95 11.16
CA LYS A 82 -51.77 -7.08 12.18
C LYS A 82 -50.44 -7.27 11.47
N SER A 83 -49.44 -6.49 11.86
CA SER A 83 -48.06 -6.68 11.39
C SER A 83 -47.29 -7.56 12.36
N CYS A 84 -46.31 -8.31 11.84
CA CYS A 84 -45.35 -9.04 12.64
C CYS A 84 -43.94 -8.65 12.17
N THR A 85 -43.09 -8.18 13.07
CA THR A 85 -41.73 -7.73 12.78
C THR A 85 -40.74 -8.65 13.48
N LEU A 86 -39.79 -9.22 12.73
CA LEU A 86 -38.67 -9.97 13.30
C LEU A 86 -37.48 -9.04 13.54
N SER A 87 -37.01 -8.95 14.78
CA SER A 87 -35.74 -8.30 15.13
C SER A 87 -34.71 -9.35 15.54
N PHE A 88 -33.54 -9.37 14.90
CA PHE A 88 -32.43 -10.23 15.28
C PHE A 88 -31.13 -9.43 15.32
N LYS A 89 -30.17 -9.87 16.14
CA LYS A 89 -28.85 -9.25 16.24
C LYS A 89 -27.80 -10.15 15.56
N PRO A 90 -27.16 -9.70 14.48
CA PRO A 90 -26.02 -10.41 13.90
C PRO A 90 -24.89 -10.54 14.93
N THR A 91 -24.18 -11.66 14.89
CA THR A 91 -22.96 -11.88 15.65
C THR A 91 -21.78 -11.61 14.74
N THR A 92 -20.92 -10.67 15.11
CA THR A 92 -19.66 -10.42 14.41
C THR A 92 -18.53 -10.86 15.32
N ALA A 93 -17.84 -11.94 14.94
CA ALA A 93 -16.64 -12.39 15.63
C ALA A 93 -15.43 -11.79 14.90
N TYR A 94 -14.97 -10.62 15.36
CA TYR A 94 -13.67 -10.14 14.91
C TYR A 94 -12.59 -11.00 15.56
N PRO A 95 -11.47 -11.30 14.87
CA PRO A 95 -10.25 -11.53 15.61
C PRO A 95 -10.01 -10.25 16.45
N GLU A 96 -10.06 -10.38 17.79
CA GLU A 96 -9.96 -9.24 18.73
C GLU A 96 -8.63 -8.45 18.59
N THR A 97 -7.68 -9.01 17.87
CA THR A 97 -6.37 -8.45 17.61
C THR A 97 -6.04 -8.68 16.14
N CYS A 98 -5.65 -7.63 15.42
CA CYS A 98 -4.73 -7.79 14.29
C CYS A 98 -3.43 -8.33 14.89
N LYS A 99 -3.30 -9.65 14.99
CA LYS A 99 -2.05 -10.23 15.44
C LYS A 99 -1.10 -10.15 14.25
N ASP A 100 0.03 -9.48 14.42
CA ASP A 100 1.20 -9.63 13.55
C ASP A 100 1.85 -11.03 13.71
N ASP A 101 1.12 -11.99 14.28
CA ASP A 101 1.63 -13.31 14.58
C ASP A 101 1.46 -14.20 13.36
N ILE A 102 2.48 -14.15 12.50
CA ILE A 102 2.63 -14.93 11.27
C ILE A 102 2.60 -16.46 11.55
N SER A 103 2.61 -16.90 12.81
CA SER A 103 2.76 -18.31 13.18
C SER A 103 1.48 -19.17 13.01
N ALA A 104 0.27 -18.60 13.09
CA ALA A 104 -0.97 -19.38 13.12
C ALA A 104 -1.82 -19.25 11.84
N GLY A 105 -1.87 -20.31 11.02
CA GLY A 105 -2.80 -20.45 9.87
C GLY A 105 -2.16 -20.47 8.46
N ASP A 106 -2.99 -20.65 7.43
CA ASP A 106 -2.64 -20.64 5.99
C ASP A 106 -2.70 -19.23 5.37
N GLY A 107 -2.51 -18.21 6.21
CA GLY A 107 -2.61 -16.81 5.80
C GLY A 107 -1.52 -16.39 4.81
N PRO A 108 -1.76 -15.35 4.00
CA PRO A 108 -0.79 -14.82 3.02
C PRO A 108 0.51 -14.33 3.68
N GLU A 109 0.50 -14.13 5.00
CA GLU A 109 1.64 -13.66 5.80
C GLU A 109 2.80 -14.66 5.86
N LYS A 110 2.56 -15.97 5.62
CA LYS A 110 3.61 -17.00 5.65
C LYS A 110 4.39 -17.15 4.35
N VAL A 111 3.88 -16.62 3.23
CA VAL A 111 4.48 -16.82 1.91
C VAL A 111 5.01 -15.48 1.40
N PRO A 112 6.34 -15.28 1.36
CA PRO A 112 6.92 -14.09 0.77
C PRO A 112 6.47 -13.94 -0.68
N ILE A 113 5.85 -12.80 -0.99
CA ILE A 113 5.38 -12.52 -2.36
C ILE A 113 6.49 -11.78 -3.11
N GLN A 114 7.00 -12.42 -4.16
CA GLN A 114 7.90 -11.77 -5.12
C GLN A 114 7.09 -10.89 -6.09
N LEU A 115 7.10 -9.58 -5.82
CA LEU A 115 6.44 -8.57 -6.65
C LEU A 115 7.31 -8.04 -7.80
N SER A 116 8.63 -8.31 -7.77
CA SER A 116 9.53 -7.83 -8.82
C SER A 116 9.22 -8.48 -10.18
N GLY A 117 9.11 -7.64 -11.22
CA GLY A 117 8.80 -8.09 -12.58
C GLY A 117 7.37 -8.61 -12.78
N LYS A 118 6.49 -8.49 -11.78
CA LYS A 118 5.08 -8.89 -11.90
C LYS A 118 4.26 -7.79 -12.54
N THR A 119 3.41 -8.18 -13.49
CA THR A 119 2.51 -7.31 -14.24
C THR A 119 1.05 -7.48 -13.80
N GLN A 120 0.74 -8.52 -13.03
CA GLN A 120 -0.62 -8.82 -12.58
C GLN A 120 -0.66 -9.34 -11.14
N ILE A 121 -1.80 -9.12 -10.48
CA ILE A 121 -2.17 -9.70 -9.19
C ILE A 121 -3.56 -10.32 -9.28
N LYS A 122 -3.77 -11.47 -8.61
CA LYS A 122 -5.10 -12.09 -8.53
C LYS A 122 -5.90 -11.47 -7.38
N LEU A 123 -7.04 -10.86 -7.68
CA LEU A 123 -7.93 -10.24 -6.70
C LEU A 123 -9.37 -10.71 -6.90
N LEU A 124 -10.09 -10.90 -5.81
CA LEU A 124 -11.55 -11.02 -5.88
C LEU A 124 -12.14 -9.71 -6.42
N SER A 125 -13.17 -9.81 -7.26
CA SER A 125 -13.91 -8.63 -7.69
C SER A 125 -14.76 -8.06 -6.55
N THR A 126 -15.08 -6.77 -6.63
CA THR A 126 -15.82 -6.04 -5.60
C THR A 126 -17.15 -6.70 -5.24
N GLN A 127 -17.86 -7.26 -6.23
CA GLN A 127 -19.11 -7.99 -6.01
C GLN A 127 -18.98 -9.23 -5.11
N HIS A 128 -17.76 -9.80 -5.02
CA HIS A 128 -17.47 -10.95 -4.16
C HIS A 128 -16.92 -10.54 -2.79
N LEU A 129 -16.63 -9.25 -2.58
CA LEU A 129 -16.36 -8.65 -1.28
C LEU A 129 -17.66 -8.07 -0.71
N ALA A 130 -18.64 -8.93 -0.48
CA ALA A 130 -19.95 -8.56 0.04
C ALA A 130 -20.23 -9.22 1.38
N ALA A 131 -21.14 -8.63 2.16
CA ALA A 131 -21.67 -9.27 3.35
C ALA A 131 -22.31 -10.61 2.98
N ARG A 132 -22.17 -11.60 3.86
CA ARG A 132 -22.81 -12.90 3.64
C ARG A 132 -24.33 -12.73 3.56
N LYS A 133 -24.97 -13.47 2.65
CA LYS A 133 -26.42 -13.41 2.48
C LYS A 133 -27.12 -13.95 3.73
N ILE A 134 -28.11 -13.19 4.19
CA ILE A 134 -29.05 -13.61 5.25
C ILE A 134 -30.36 -13.92 4.56
N THR A 135 -30.90 -15.10 4.80
CA THR A 135 -32.21 -15.50 4.29
C THR A 135 -33.20 -15.52 5.44
N VAL A 136 -34.33 -14.84 5.26
CA VAL A 136 -35.46 -14.90 6.18
C VAL A 136 -36.62 -15.51 5.42
N THR A 137 -37.21 -16.56 5.99
CA THR A 137 -38.40 -17.20 5.44
C THR A 137 -39.58 -16.85 6.31
N ALA A 138 -40.58 -16.19 5.73
CA ALA A 138 -41.87 -15.98 6.37
C ALA A 138 -42.83 -17.11 5.96
N GLN A 139 -43.45 -17.75 6.95
CA GLN A 139 -44.51 -18.73 6.79
C GLN A 139 -45.76 -18.16 7.42
N THR A 140 -46.86 -18.10 6.67
CA THR A 140 -48.13 -17.59 7.16
C THR A 140 -49.20 -18.67 7.02
N LYS A 141 -50.12 -18.71 7.99
CA LYS A 141 -51.28 -19.59 7.96
C LYS A 141 -52.44 -18.91 8.66
N GLY A 142 -53.66 -19.10 8.16
CA GLY A 142 -54.89 -18.68 8.81
C GLY A 142 -55.25 -17.21 8.62
N THR A 143 -56.05 -16.67 9.54
CA THR A 143 -56.63 -15.32 9.48
C THR A 143 -55.75 -14.32 10.23
N GLN A 144 -55.22 -13.31 9.56
CA GLN A 144 -54.26 -12.37 10.17
C GLN A 144 -54.84 -11.52 11.31
N ASN A 145 -56.13 -11.19 11.24
CA ASN A 145 -56.79 -10.34 12.23
C ASN A 145 -56.98 -11.01 13.61
N THR A 146 -56.77 -12.35 13.72
CA THR A 146 -56.86 -13.09 14.99
C THR A 146 -55.52 -13.22 15.71
N ILE A 147 -54.43 -12.76 15.11
CA ILE A 147 -53.11 -12.74 15.74
C ILE A 147 -53.13 -11.72 16.89
N ASN A 148 -52.80 -12.16 18.10
CA ASN A 148 -52.87 -11.35 19.32
C ASN A 148 -51.78 -11.68 20.35
N ALA A 149 -50.81 -12.51 19.98
CA ALA A 149 -49.69 -12.91 20.83
C ALA A 149 -48.40 -13.06 20.01
N GLN A 150 -47.26 -13.06 20.69
CA GLN A 150 -45.94 -13.30 20.11
C GLN A 150 -45.11 -14.25 20.97
N THR A 151 -44.26 -15.05 20.36
CA THR A 151 -43.32 -15.93 21.07
C THR A 151 -42.14 -16.25 20.17
N GLY A 152 -40.91 -16.02 20.67
CA GLY A 152 -39.70 -16.26 19.89
C GLY A 152 -39.75 -15.50 18.57
N HIS A 153 -39.70 -16.22 17.46
CA HIS A 153 -39.68 -15.70 16.09
C HIS A 153 -41.06 -15.77 15.38
N GLU A 154 -42.15 -15.84 16.13
CA GLU A 154 -43.51 -16.02 15.62
C GLU A 154 -44.50 -15.02 16.27
N CYS A 155 -45.44 -14.50 15.47
CA CYS A 155 -46.70 -13.91 15.95
C CYS A 155 -47.84 -14.90 15.70
N ARG A 156 -48.69 -15.13 16.70
CA ARG A 156 -49.71 -16.18 16.70
C ARG A 156 -51.00 -15.74 17.36
N ASN A 157 -52.07 -16.49 17.11
CA ASN A 157 -53.28 -16.43 17.91
C ASN A 157 -53.08 -17.16 19.25
N SER A 158 -53.67 -16.62 20.32
CA SER A 158 -53.68 -17.14 21.70
C SER A 158 -53.98 -18.64 21.86
N GLY A 159 -54.65 -19.28 20.88
CA GLY A 159 -54.92 -20.73 20.86
C GLY A 159 -53.75 -21.64 20.45
N GLY A 160 -52.63 -21.07 19.97
CA GLY A 160 -51.42 -21.80 19.59
C GLY A 160 -51.01 -21.64 18.12
N ALA A 161 -49.80 -22.12 17.80
CA ALA A 161 -49.12 -21.97 16.50
C ALA A 161 -49.67 -22.86 15.35
N THR A 162 -50.92 -23.33 15.44
CA THR A 162 -51.44 -24.40 14.58
C THR A 162 -52.49 -23.93 13.57
N SER A 163 -53.24 -22.87 13.89
CA SER A 163 -54.33 -22.33 13.04
C SER A 163 -53.97 -21.00 12.37
N ASP A 164 -53.62 -19.98 13.16
CA ASP A 164 -53.36 -18.62 12.70
C ASP A 164 -51.99 -18.14 13.20
N PHE A 165 -51.02 -17.98 12.29
CA PHE A 165 -49.69 -17.52 12.63
C PHE A 165 -48.96 -16.84 11.48
N ILE A 166 -47.97 -16.02 11.86
CA ILE A 166 -46.88 -15.51 11.02
C ILE A 166 -45.59 -15.94 11.71
N ARG A 167 -44.89 -16.91 11.14
CA ARG A 167 -43.59 -17.39 11.60
C ARG A 167 -42.52 -16.83 10.68
N MET A 168 -41.48 -16.22 11.23
CA MET A 168 -40.34 -15.73 10.45
C MET A 168 -39.08 -16.42 10.93
N GLU A 169 -38.49 -17.29 10.12
CA GLU A 169 -37.28 -18.00 10.48
C GLU A 169 -36.09 -17.41 9.71
N THR A 170 -35.04 -16.99 10.43
CA THR A 170 -33.73 -16.81 9.80
C THR A 170 -33.20 -18.19 9.41
N ALA A 171 -32.90 -18.42 8.13
CA ALA A 171 -31.93 -19.46 7.81
C ALA A 171 -30.58 -18.92 8.27
N ALA A 172 -29.74 -19.76 8.89
CA ALA A 172 -28.38 -19.35 9.24
C ALA A 172 -27.71 -18.70 8.01
N THR A 173 -26.68 -17.88 8.26
CA THR A 173 -25.93 -17.26 7.17
C THR A 173 -25.53 -18.28 6.10
N ALA A 174 -25.78 -17.95 4.83
CA ALA A 174 -25.50 -18.85 3.72
C ALA A 174 -24.01 -19.23 3.67
N ALA A 175 -23.74 -20.47 3.22
CA ALA A 175 -22.39 -20.92 2.93
C ALA A 175 -21.75 -20.01 1.85
N GLU A 176 -20.43 -19.83 1.94
CA GLU A 176 -19.70 -19.08 0.93
C GLU A 176 -19.71 -19.82 -0.39
N ALA A 177 -20.06 -19.12 -1.47
CA ALA A 177 -19.89 -19.65 -2.80
C ALA A 177 -18.39 -19.73 -3.13
N THR A 178 -17.98 -20.77 -3.83
CA THR A 178 -16.64 -20.82 -4.42
C THR A 178 -16.52 -19.68 -5.43
N VAL A 179 -15.55 -18.79 -5.19
CA VAL A 179 -15.27 -17.64 -6.05
C VAL A 179 -13.86 -17.72 -6.61
N THR A 180 -13.72 -17.38 -7.89
CA THR A 180 -12.42 -17.36 -8.57
C THR A 180 -11.88 -15.93 -8.58
N ALA A 181 -10.66 -15.76 -8.08
CA ALA A 181 -9.96 -14.48 -8.18
C ALA A 181 -9.64 -14.14 -9.65
N GLN A 182 -9.81 -12.88 -10.01
CA GLN A 182 -9.54 -12.37 -11.35
C GLN A 182 -8.14 -11.78 -11.41
N ALA A 183 -7.46 -11.95 -12.55
CA ALA A 183 -6.21 -11.27 -12.81
C ALA A 183 -6.47 -9.77 -13.03
N VAL A 184 -5.80 -8.94 -12.24
CA VAL A 184 -5.86 -7.48 -12.31
C VAL A 184 -4.47 -7.00 -12.70
N SER A 185 -4.40 -6.18 -13.76
CA SER A 185 -3.15 -5.54 -14.17
C SER A 185 -2.62 -4.66 -13.04
N ILE A 186 -1.30 -4.69 -12.81
CA ILE A 186 -0.57 -3.77 -11.93
C ILE A 186 0.53 -3.03 -12.69
N ASP A 187 0.72 -3.30 -13.98
CA ASP A 187 1.50 -2.47 -14.89
C ASP A 187 0.57 -1.81 -15.92
N LYS A 188 1.02 -0.66 -16.46
CA LYS A 188 0.36 0.04 -17.57
C LYS A 188 -1.14 0.24 -17.36
N LEU A 189 -1.54 0.60 -16.13
CA LEU A 189 -2.95 0.73 -15.77
C LEU A 189 -3.63 1.74 -16.69
N ASN A 190 -4.91 1.47 -17.01
CA ASN A 190 -5.71 2.28 -17.91
C ASN A 190 -5.08 2.49 -19.29
N ASN A 191 -4.40 1.46 -19.81
CA ASN A 191 -3.70 1.48 -21.11
C ASN A 191 -2.61 2.55 -21.20
N ALA A 192 -1.98 2.90 -20.07
CA ALA A 192 -0.88 3.84 -20.08
C ALA A 192 0.31 3.27 -20.88
N PRO A 193 0.98 4.07 -21.72
CA PRO A 193 2.11 3.59 -22.52
C PRO A 193 3.30 3.16 -21.65
N SER A 194 3.45 3.74 -20.45
CA SER A 194 4.44 3.38 -19.44
C SER A 194 3.99 3.77 -18.03
N GLY A 195 4.67 3.23 -17.01
CA GLY A 195 4.40 3.54 -15.61
C GLY A 195 3.07 2.98 -15.09
N CYS A 196 2.56 3.59 -14.03
CA CYS A 196 1.35 3.14 -13.33
C CYS A 196 0.05 3.70 -13.89
N GLY A 197 0.11 4.56 -14.90
CA GLY A 197 -1.07 5.28 -15.38
C GLY A 197 -1.75 6.14 -14.31
N THR A 198 -2.83 6.81 -14.72
CA THR A 198 -3.64 7.65 -13.84
C THR A 198 -5.02 7.04 -13.69
N LEU A 199 -5.46 6.79 -12.46
CA LEU A 199 -6.83 6.41 -12.20
C LEU A 199 -7.78 7.58 -12.43
N LYS A 200 -8.74 7.39 -13.34
CA LYS A 200 -9.88 8.29 -13.48
C LYS A 200 -10.69 8.29 -12.19
N ASP A 201 -11.10 9.48 -11.72
CA ASP A 201 -11.89 9.65 -10.50
C ASP A 201 -11.28 8.97 -9.25
N ARG A 202 -9.94 9.00 -9.09
CA ARG A 202 -9.23 8.34 -7.96
C ARG A 202 -9.85 8.67 -6.60
N ASN A 203 -10.29 9.91 -6.40
CA ASN A 203 -10.92 10.39 -5.17
C ASN A 203 -12.31 9.80 -4.87
N LYS A 204 -12.95 9.17 -5.86
CA LYS A 204 -14.23 8.45 -5.69
C LYS A 204 -14.03 6.95 -5.46
N LYS A 205 -12.79 6.46 -5.55
CA LYS A 205 -12.47 5.05 -5.34
C LYS A 205 -12.22 4.75 -3.87
N THR A 206 -12.53 3.52 -3.49
CA THR A 206 -12.41 2.97 -2.14
C THR A 206 -11.45 1.79 -2.13
N ALA A 207 -11.11 1.27 -0.95
CA ALA A 207 -10.28 0.07 -0.81
C ALA A 207 -10.89 -1.20 -1.46
N PHE A 208 -12.18 -1.18 -1.80
CA PHE A 208 -12.84 -2.24 -2.56
C PHE A 208 -12.49 -2.22 -4.05
N ASP A 209 -12.11 -1.08 -4.60
CA ASP A 209 -11.83 -0.95 -6.02
C ASP A 209 -10.47 -1.56 -6.34
N ASN A 210 -10.48 -2.63 -7.14
CA ASN A 210 -9.26 -3.36 -7.55
C ASN A 210 -8.23 -2.43 -8.19
N GLU A 211 -8.69 -1.41 -8.90
CA GLU A 211 -7.87 -0.41 -9.58
C GLU A 211 -7.06 0.45 -8.60
N LEU A 212 -7.63 0.82 -7.44
CA LEU A 212 -6.94 1.60 -6.42
C LEU A 212 -5.80 0.77 -5.80
N LEU A 213 -6.08 -0.50 -5.51
CA LEU A 213 -5.08 -1.42 -5.00
C LEU A 213 -3.97 -1.68 -6.02
N ALA A 214 -4.35 -1.90 -7.28
CA ALA A 214 -3.40 -2.10 -8.37
C ALA A 214 -2.49 -0.89 -8.58
N GLN A 215 -3.03 0.33 -8.51
CA GLN A 215 -2.23 1.55 -8.60
C GLN A 215 -1.24 1.67 -7.45
N ALA A 216 -1.67 1.45 -6.20
CA ALA A 216 -0.79 1.55 -5.04
C ALA A 216 0.35 0.52 -5.09
N ILE A 217 0.06 -0.71 -5.51
CA ILE A 217 1.08 -1.75 -5.73
C ILE A 217 2.02 -1.36 -6.86
N CYS A 218 1.50 -0.83 -7.96
CA CYS A 218 2.33 -0.34 -9.06
C CYS A 218 3.27 0.79 -8.62
N GLU A 219 2.74 1.81 -7.94
CA GLU A 219 3.50 2.96 -7.44
C GLU A 219 4.62 2.47 -6.51
N TYR A 220 4.31 1.49 -5.64
CA TYR A 220 5.32 0.84 -4.82
C TYR A 220 6.38 0.10 -5.65
N ILE A 221 6.01 -0.71 -6.64
CA ILE A 221 6.98 -1.46 -7.47
C ILE A 221 7.88 -0.50 -8.27
N GLN A 222 7.30 0.50 -8.91
CA GLN A 222 7.97 1.44 -9.82
C GLN A 222 8.82 2.49 -9.09
N THR A 223 8.51 2.81 -7.82
CA THR A 223 9.34 3.75 -7.06
C THR A 223 10.76 3.17 -6.93
N PRO A 224 11.80 3.90 -7.33
CA PRO A 224 13.18 3.41 -7.26
C PRO A 224 13.57 3.02 -5.83
N LYS A 225 14.43 2.02 -5.70
CA LYS A 225 15.11 1.77 -4.43
C LYS A 225 16.20 2.81 -4.27
N ALA A 226 16.46 3.23 -3.04
CA ALA A 226 17.64 4.03 -2.75
C ALA A 226 18.88 3.22 -3.14
N GLU A 227 19.69 3.78 -4.02
CA GLU A 227 21.03 3.28 -4.28
C GLU A 227 21.99 4.16 -3.49
N THR A 228 22.62 3.58 -2.48
CA THR A 228 23.77 4.22 -1.85
C THR A 228 24.89 4.28 -2.88
N ALA A 229 25.52 5.45 -3.03
CA ALA A 229 26.66 5.54 -3.93
C ALA A 229 27.74 4.55 -3.52
N ASP A 230 28.12 3.70 -4.47
CA ASP A 230 29.15 2.69 -4.29
C ASP A 230 30.53 3.35 -4.36
N PRO A 231 31.30 3.39 -3.26
CA PRO A 231 32.61 4.02 -3.23
C PRO A 231 33.60 3.41 -4.23
N GLU A 232 33.42 2.14 -4.59
CA GLU A 232 34.27 1.43 -5.55
C GLU A 232 34.11 1.97 -6.98
N ARG A 233 33.01 2.68 -7.26
CA ARG A 233 32.77 3.33 -8.56
C ARG A 233 33.47 4.68 -8.70
N TYR A 234 33.98 5.27 -7.62
CA TYR A 234 34.71 6.53 -7.63
C TYR A 234 36.18 6.36 -8.04
N THR A 235 36.40 5.83 -9.23
CA THR A 235 37.75 5.82 -9.83
C THR A 235 38.18 7.23 -10.23
N PRO A 236 39.48 7.55 -10.27
CA PRO A 236 39.96 8.85 -10.74
C PRO A 236 39.43 9.23 -12.13
N GLN A 237 39.29 8.25 -13.04
CA GLN A 237 38.74 8.47 -14.37
C GLN A 237 37.23 8.79 -14.33
N ALA A 238 36.46 8.07 -13.51
CA ALA A 238 35.04 8.35 -13.35
C ALA A 238 34.82 9.76 -12.75
N LEU A 239 35.56 10.10 -11.70
CA LEU A 239 35.48 11.39 -11.04
C LEU A 239 35.95 12.55 -11.94
N SER A 240 37.02 12.36 -12.73
CA SER A 240 37.56 13.42 -13.58
C SER A 240 36.65 13.74 -14.77
N THR A 241 35.79 12.80 -15.19
CA THR A 241 34.86 12.98 -16.31
C THR A 241 33.43 13.32 -15.88
N ASP A 242 33.14 13.27 -14.57
CA ASP A 242 31.84 13.62 -14.02
C ASP A 242 31.59 15.12 -14.17
N ASN A 243 30.51 15.49 -14.88
CA ASN A 243 30.19 16.88 -15.18
C ASN A 243 29.93 17.70 -13.91
N GLU A 244 29.37 17.10 -12.87
CA GLU A 244 29.07 17.78 -11.60
C GLU A 244 30.37 18.07 -10.85
N ILE A 245 31.27 17.10 -10.76
CA ILE A 245 32.62 17.31 -10.20
C ILE A 245 33.35 18.44 -10.96
N GLN A 246 33.35 18.41 -12.30
CA GLN A 246 34.01 19.44 -13.10
C GLN A 246 33.38 20.83 -12.89
N ASN A 247 32.05 20.91 -12.83
CA ASN A 247 31.35 22.16 -12.58
C ASN A 247 31.66 22.72 -11.19
N GLN A 248 31.66 21.89 -10.15
CA GLN A 248 31.97 22.33 -8.79
C GLN A 248 33.44 22.76 -8.64
N TYR A 249 34.36 22.01 -9.25
CA TYR A 249 35.78 22.34 -9.29
C TYR A 249 36.02 23.71 -9.96
N THR A 250 35.45 23.92 -11.14
CA THR A 250 35.62 25.18 -11.88
C THR A 250 34.92 26.37 -11.20
N ALA A 251 33.76 26.14 -10.58
CA ALA A 251 33.07 27.17 -9.79
C ALA A 251 33.91 27.62 -8.59
N TYR A 252 34.53 26.68 -7.88
CA TYR A 252 35.42 26.99 -6.76
C TYR A 252 36.66 27.78 -7.22
N LEU A 253 37.31 27.35 -8.31
CA LEU A 253 38.47 28.06 -8.87
C LEU A 253 38.12 29.49 -9.29
N ALA A 254 36.98 29.67 -9.96
CA ALA A 254 36.50 30.99 -10.36
C ALA A 254 36.27 31.90 -9.14
N ALA A 255 35.66 31.38 -8.08
CA ALA A 255 35.46 32.10 -6.83
C ALA A 255 36.79 32.49 -6.14
N ALA A 256 37.82 31.67 -6.28
CA ALA A 256 39.17 31.94 -5.80
C ALA A 256 40.01 32.86 -6.72
N GLY A 257 39.43 33.36 -7.82
CA GLY A 257 40.13 34.21 -8.79
C GLY A 257 41.14 33.46 -9.68
N VAL A 258 41.09 32.13 -9.69
CA VAL A 258 41.93 31.28 -10.55
C VAL A 258 41.25 31.14 -11.92
N LYS A 259 42.03 31.36 -12.99
CA LYS A 259 41.52 31.29 -14.35
C LYS A 259 41.08 29.86 -14.68
N VAL A 260 39.80 29.69 -15.01
CA VAL A 260 39.24 28.42 -15.45
C VAL A 260 39.70 28.12 -16.88
N THR A 261 40.25 26.91 -17.08
CA THR A 261 40.69 26.39 -18.38
C THR A 261 39.58 25.58 -19.07
N ASP A 262 39.82 25.12 -20.29
CA ASP A 262 38.85 24.30 -21.02
C ASP A 262 38.60 22.93 -20.36
N LYS A 263 37.52 22.26 -20.78
CA LYS A 263 37.05 20.99 -20.20
C LYS A 263 38.09 19.87 -20.22
N LYS A 264 38.92 19.76 -21.27
CA LYS A 264 39.95 18.72 -21.35
C LYS A 264 41.08 18.98 -20.37
N THR A 265 41.44 20.24 -20.18
CA THR A 265 42.44 20.62 -19.17
C THR A 265 41.91 20.33 -17.77
N VAL A 266 40.65 20.66 -17.47
CA VAL A 266 40.01 20.35 -16.17
C VAL A 266 39.99 18.85 -15.89
N GLU A 267 39.62 18.01 -16.88
CA GLU A 267 39.66 16.55 -16.74
C GLU A 267 41.07 16.06 -16.40
N SER A 268 42.08 16.55 -17.13
CA SER A 268 43.49 16.16 -16.89
C SER A 268 43.99 16.62 -15.51
N GLU A 269 43.61 17.81 -15.07
CA GLU A 269 43.95 18.33 -13.74
C GLU A 269 43.31 17.48 -12.63
N LEU A 270 42.01 17.23 -12.71
CA LEU A 270 41.28 16.40 -11.75
C LEU A 270 41.85 14.98 -11.69
N LYS A 271 42.15 14.37 -12.83
CA LYS A 271 42.78 13.04 -12.90
C LYS A 271 44.15 13.03 -12.20
N SER A 272 44.95 14.08 -12.37
CA SER A 272 46.24 14.22 -11.68
C SER A 272 46.08 14.38 -10.16
N LEU A 273 45.11 15.19 -9.73
CA LEU A 273 44.83 15.47 -8.32
C LEU A 273 44.30 14.22 -7.59
N TYR A 274 43.35 13.51 -8.19
CA TYR A 274 42.80 12.25 -7.69
C TYR A 274 43.78 11.08 -7.81
N GLY A 275 44.80 11.21 -8.67
CA GLY A 275 45.84 10.23 -8.89
C GLY A 275 45.60 9.41 -10.16
N PRO A 276 46.66 8.97 -10.86
CA PRO A 276 46.55 8.35 -12.17
C PRO A 276 45.93 6.94 -12.15
N GLU A 277 45.86 6.31 -10.97
CA GLU A 277 45.34 4.96 -10.77
C GLU A 277 44.45 4.87 -9.52
N PRO A 278 43.50 3.93 -9.44
CA PRO A 278 42.64 3.74 -8.28
C PRO A 278 43.39 3.59 -6.94
N GLY A 279 44.56 2.95 -6.96
CA GLY A 279 45.41 2.80 -5.77
C GLY A 279 45.96 4.12 -5.24
N ASN A 280 46.20 5.10 -6.12
CA ASN A 280 46.73 6.43 -5.74
C ASN A 280 45.65 7.32 -5.13
N PHE A 281 44.39 7.14 -5.52
CA PHE A 281 43.25 7.80 -4.87
C PHE A 281 43.05 7.27 -3.46
N ASN A 282 43.07 5.94 -3.30
CA ASN A 282 42.99 5.31 -1.98
C ASN A 282 44.15 5.72 -1.08
N ASP A 283 45.38 5.78 -1.59
CA ASP A 283 46.54 6.18 -0.80
C ASP A 283 46.55 7.66 -0.40
N LYS A 284 45.97 8.56 -1.22
CA LYS A 284 45.90 10.00 -0.94
C LYS A 284 44.69 10.43 -0.12
N PHE A 285 43.54 9.78 -0.30
CA PHE A 285 42.26 10.22 0.25
C PHE A 285 41.60 9.22 1.21
N VAL A 286 41.85 7.91 1.09
CA VAL A 286 41.15 6.85 1.85
C VAL A 286 42.02 6.22 2.95
N LYS A 287 43.33 6.05 2.75
CA LYS A 287 44.25 5.34 3.68
C LYS A 287 44.40 6.01 5.05
N ASN A 288 44.02 7.28 5.18
CA ASN A 288 44.08 8.01 6.45
C ASN A 288 42.77 7.98 7.25
N TRP A 289 41.74 7.23 6.82
CA TRP A 289 40.49 7.07 7.56
C TRP A 289 40.58 6.02 8.68
N LYS A 290 41.59 6.13 9.55
CA LYS A 290 41.58 5.44 10.86
C LYS A 290 40.99 6.39 11.89
N ILE A 291 39.67 6.54 11.89
CA ILE A 291 38.98 7.28 12.96
C ILE A 291 37.88 6.37 13.53
N TRP A 292 38.14 5.93 14.78
CA TRP A 292 37.34 5.15 15.75
C TRP A 292 37.18 3.63 15.54
N LYS A 293 37.98 2.87 16.30
CA LYS A 293 37.54 1.64 16.96
C LYS A 293 36.80 2.00 18.24
#